data_AF-A0A968D301-F1
#
_entry.id   AF-A0A968D301-F1
#
_cell.length_a   1.000
_cell.length_b   1.000
_cell.length_c   1.000
_cell.angle_alpha   90.00
_cell.angle_beta   90.00
_cell.angle_gamma   90.00
#
_symmetry.space_group_name_H-M   'P 1'
#
loop_
_entity.id
_entity.type
_entity.pdbx_description
1 polymer ?
#
loop_
_entity_poly.entity_id
_entity_poly.type
_entity_poly.pdbx_seq_one_letter_code
_entity_poly.pdbx_strand_id
1 'polypeptide(L)'
;MKLFTAWFLLHITLMLSSFANAQESGEMLLFDKKPNLKMKLTRSTLQKSAEDVLYESPISKKAANPLTGSLFNGTLANTNLTLHLSYEQDDGKWSKWLDGKMKIFENGRFWAKFDLENTSSQKIKYRFVNRGIRPPAGIEIYAVEGVYIKSIEKNGHVPQRVPKRIRYVQIDSTPKPAVVSREQWGAKPPVGNYIPHNPFQFAQFIQDFQQSWSVHSVRPRRG
;
A
#
# COMPACT_ATOMS: atom_id res chain seq x y z
N MET A 1 43.69 11.66 -37.02
CA MET A 1 42.37 10.96 -36.99
C MET A 1 42.20 9.89 -35.90
N LYS A 2 43.19 9.60 -35.03
CA LYS A 2 43.05 8.60 -33.93
C LYS A 2 42.63 9.16 -32.56
N LEU A 3 42.50 10.49 -32.43
CA LEU A 3 42.22 11.17 -31.15
C LEU A 3 40.73 11.48 -30.90
N PHE A 4 39.87 11.33 -31.91
CA PHE A 4 38.44 11.68 -31.79
C PHE A 4 37.55 10.52 -31.29
N THR A 5 38.00 9.27 -31.46
CA THR A 5 37.23 8.08 -31.08
C THR A 5 37.27 7.77 -29.58
N ALA A 6 38.31 8.22 -28.86
CA ALA A 6 38.44 8.03 -27.42
C ALA A 6 37.48 8.91 -26.59
N TRP A 7 37.16 10.11 -27.08
CA TRP A 7 36.25 11.04 -26.39
C TRP A 7 34.78 10.62 -26.50
N PHE A 8 34.41 9.97 -27.61
CA PHE A 8 33.05 9.51 -27.85
C PHE A 8 32.68 8.26 -27.04
N LEU A 9 33.66 7.37 -26.79
CA LEU A 9 33.46 6.21 -25.91
C LEU A 9 33.33 6.61 -24.43
N LEU A 10 34.00 7.68 -23.98
CA LEU A 10 33.88 8.17 -22.60
C LEU A 10 32.49 8.79 -22.30
N HIS A 11 31.82 9.34 -23.32
CA HIS A 11 30.48 9.93 -23.17
C HIS A 11 29.35 8.89 -23.22
N ILE A 12 29.58 7.72 -23.83
CA ILE A 12 28.58 6.64 -23.87
C ILE A 12 28.56 5.87 -22.54
N THR A 13 29.68 5.76 -21.82
CA THR A 13 29.73 5.08 -20.52
C THR A 13 29.10 5.89 -19.38
N LEU A 14 28.98 7.22 -19.51
CA LEU A 14 28.36 8.07 -18.48
C LEU A 14 26.82 8.14 -18.55
N MET A 15 26.19 7.56 -19.57
CA MET A 15 24.74 7.64 -19.79
C MET A 15 23.96 6.39 -19.35
N LEU A 16 24.66 5.36 -18.84
CA LEU A 16 24.06 4.08 -18.42
C LEU A 16 23.93 3.91 -16.90
N SER A 17 24.53 4.79 -16.11
CA SER A 17 24.42 4.74 -14.65
C SER A 17 23.29 5.66 -14.17
N SER A 18 22.33 5.06 -13.46
CA SER A 18 21.35 5.68 -12.53
C SER A 18 19.89 5.67 -12.98
N PHE A 19 19.32 4.46 -13.13
CA PHE A 19 17.88 4.25 -12.90
C PHE A 19 17.69 3.56 -11.54
N ALA A 20 18.02 4.25 -10.45
CA ALA A 20 17.59 3.82 -9.13
C ALA A 20 16.16 4.32 -8.92
N ASN A 21 15.17 3.52 -9.35
CA ASN A 21 13.80 3.72 -8.91
C ASN A 21 13.81 3.52 -7.39
N ALA A 22 13.61 4.59 -6.62
CA ALA A 22 13.34 4.52 -5.19
C ALA A 22 11.95 3.88 -5.03
N GLN A 23 11.89 2.57 -5.19
CA GLN A 23 10.70 1.79 -4.91
C GLN A 23 10.55 1.79 -3.39
N GLU A 24 9.61 2.59 -2.87
CA GLU A 24 9.16 2.49 -1.49
C GLU A 24 8.69 1.04 -1.29
N SER A 25 9.49 0.29 -0.55
CA SER A 25 9.20 -1.11 -0.22
C SER A 25 8.55 -1.11 1.15
N GLY A 26 7.34 -1.63 1.23
CA GLY A 26 6.58 -1.77 2.47
C GLY A 26 6.63 -3.20 3.00
N GLU A 27 6.66 -3.35 4.32
CA GLU A 27 6.34 -4.62 4.99
C GLU A 27 4.97 -4.50 5.68
N MET A 28 4.12 -5.52 5.56
CA MET A 28 2.84 -5.53 6.26
C MET A 28 3.04 -5.78 7.75
N LEU A 29 2.60 -4.82 8.58
CA LEU A 29 2.71 -4.90 10.04
C LEU A 29 1.54 -5.67 10.63
N LEU A 30 1.84 -6.54 11.58
CA LEU A 30 0.85 -7.40 12.24
C LEU A 30 0.59 -6.91 13.66
N PHE A 31 -0.67 -6.77 14.02
CA PHE A 31 -1.15 -6.36 15.34
C PHE A 31 -1.92 -7.53 15.94
N ASP A 32 -1.43 -8.11 17.04
CA ASP A 32 -1.97 -9.36 17.59
C ASP A 32 -2.13 -10.47 16.51
N LYS A 33 -1.07 -10.67 15.72
CA LYS A 33 -0.99 -11.62 14.61
C LYS A 33 -2.00 -11.40 13.48
N LYS A 34 -2.69 -10.25 13.43
CA LYS A 34 -3.64 -9.89 12.37
C LYS A 34 -3.14 -8.69 11.56
N PRO A 35 -3.30 -8.69 10.22
CA PRO A 35 -2.95 -7.55 9.38
C PRO A 35 -4.05 -6.48 9.32
N ASN A 36 -5.25 -6.80 9.80
CA ASN A 36 -6.44 -5.97 9.67
C ASN A 36 -7.15 -5.76 11.01
N LEU A 37 -7.97 -4.72 11.04
CA LEU A 37 -8.87 -4.39 12.15
C LEU A 37 -10.25 -4.13 11.57
N LYS A 38 -11.29 -4.68 12.20
CA LYS A 38 -12.68 -4.31 11.90
C LYS A 38 -13.42 -4.10 13.21
N MET A 39 -13.92 -2.90 13.42
CA MET A 39 -14.58 -2.51 14.66
C MET A 39 -15.84 -1.69 14.36
N LYS A 40 -16.95 -2.08 14.97
CA LYS A 40 -18.16 -1.26 15.02
C LYS A 40 -18.11 -0.41 16.28
N LEU A 41 -18.37 0.88 16.15
CA LEU A 41 -18.44 1.80 17.29
C LEU A 41 -19.89 1.83 17.78
N THR A 42 -20.12 1.30 18.99
CA THR A 42 -21.45 1.29 19.61
C THR A 42 -21.74 2.63 20.28
N ARG A 43 -23.00 2.88 20.67
CA ARG A 43 -23.36 4.08 21.44
C ARG A 43 -22.53 4.20 22.73
N SER A 44 -22.23 3.09 23.41
CA SER A 44 -21.40 3.10 24.62
C SER A 44 -19.96 3.53 24.36
N THR A 45 -19.36 3.13 23.22
CA THR A 45 -18.03 3.61 22.82
C THR A 45 -18.03 5.12 22.50
N LEU A 46 -19.17 5.64 22.04
CA LEU A 46 -19.34 7.01 21.57
C LEU A 46 -19.82 8.00 22.65
N GLN A 47 -20.29 7.50 23.81
CA GLN A 47 -20.60 8.33 24.98
C GLN A 47 -19.37 8.94 25.63
N LYS A 48 -18.18 8.49 25.21
CA LYS A 48 -16.90 9.10 25.55
C LYS A 48 -16.84 10.55 25.06
N SER A 49 -16.21 11.41 25.84
CA SER A 49 -15.99 12.82 25.54
C SER A 49 -15.22 13.02 24.22
N ALA A 50 -15.26 14.24 23.69
CA ALA A 50 -14.33 14.62 22.63
C ALA A 50 -12.90 14.45 23.15
N GLU A 51 -12.00 13.96 22.31
CA GLU A 51 -10.60 13.62 22.63
C GLU A 51 -10.36 12.29 23.36
N ASP A 52 -11.41 11.56 23.70
CA ASP A 52 -11.24 10.22 24.26
C ASP A 52 -10.71 9.21 23.24
N VAL A 53 -9.90 8.28 23.73
CA VAL A 53 -9.41 7.14 22.95
C VAL A 53 -10.55 6.15 22.73
N LEU A 54 -10.93 6.00 21.46
CA LEU A 54 -11.94 5.04 21.01
C LEU A 54 -11.36 3.63 20.96
N TYR A 55 -10.11 3.51 20.52
CA TYR A 55 -9.37 2.26 20.38
C TYR A 55 -7.86 2.53 20.43
N GLU A 56 -7.11 1.66 21.09
CA GLU A 56 -5.65 1.59 21.00
C GLU A 56 -5.26 0.17 20.55
N SER A 57 -4.37 0.08 19.58
CA SER A 57 -3.88 -1.19 19.07
C SER A 57 -2.96 -1.86 20.09
N PRO A 58 -2.83 -3.20 20.06
CA PRO A 58 -1.66 -3.85 20.63
C PRO A 58 -0.39 -3.34 19.94
N ILE A 59 0.77 -3.63 20.52
CA ILE A 59 2.06 -3.36 19.87
C ILE A 59 2.19 -4.27 18.63
N SER A 60 2.71 -3.73 17.53
CA SER A 60 2.97 -4.51 16.33
C SER A 60 4.01 -5.60 16.58
N LYS A 61 3.97 -6.66 15.78
CA LYS A 61 5.13 -7.54 15.62
C LYS A 61 6.32 -6.69 15.16
N LYS A 62 7.52 -7.07 15.62
CA LYS A 62 8.78 -6.47 15.17
C LYS A 62 8.92 -6.63 13.65
N ALA A 63 9.07 -5.51 12.94
CA ALA A 63 9.36 -5.48 11.51
C ALA A 63 10.76 -6.03 11.21
N ALA A 64 10.96 -6.57 10.00
CA ALA A 64 12.25 -7.09 9.58
C ALA A 64 13.28 -5.96 9.42
N ASN A 65 12.85 -4.79 8.94
CA ASN A 65 13.69 -3.63 8.71
C ASN A 65 13.27 -2.46 9.61
N PRO A 66 14.22 -1.56 9.95
CA PRO A 66 13.91 -0.29 10.55
C PRO A 66 12.98 0.56 9.68
N LEU A 67 11.96 1.13 10.31
CA LEU A 67 10.89 1.87 9.67
C LEU A 67 11.25 3.35 9.61
N THR A 68 11.06 3.94 8.44
CA THR A 68 11.13 5.40 8.22
C THR A 68 9.73 6.04 8.24
N GLY A 69 8.69 5.23 8.07
CA GLY A 69 7.32 5.69 8.00
C GLY A 69 6.32 4.55 8.14
N SER A 70 5.04 4.91 8.15
CA SER A 70 3.96 3.93 8.02
C SER A 70 2.81 4.48 7.19
N LEU A 71 2.14 3.57 6.48
CA LEU A 71 0.97 3.83 5.68
C LEU A 71 -0.21 2.99 6.19
N PHE A 72 -1.33 3.64 6.47
CA PHE A 72 -2.57 3.00 6.85
C PHE A 72 -3.55 3.07 5.71
N ASN A 73 -4.24 1.97 5.43
CA ASN A 73 -5.31 1.89 4.44
C ASN A 73 -6.57 1.31 5.08
N GLY A 74 -7.72 1.93 4.87
CA GLY A 74 -8.97 1.49 5.48
C GLY A 74 -10.22 2.19 5.00
N THR A 75 -11.31 1.99 5.73
CA THR A 75 -12.59 2.70 5.59
C THR A 75 -13.12 3.16 6.94
N LEU A 76 -13.78 4.31 6.93
CA LEU A 76 -14.49 4.91 8.05
C LEU A 76 -15.94 5.15 7.64
N ALA A 77 -16.88 4.87 8.54
CA ALA A 77 -18.27 5.28 8.36
C ALA A 77 -18.49 6.77 8.68
N ASN A 78 -17.57 7.42 9.41
CA ASN A 78 -17.64 8.82 9.81
C ASN A 78 -16.22 9.41 9.90
N THR A 79 -16.06 10.66 9.45
CA THR A 79 -14.77 11.36 9.31
C THR A 79 -14.31 12.07 10.59
N ASN A 80 -15.15 12.19 11.61
CA ASN A 80 -14.86 12.93 12.85
C ASN A 80 -14.03 12.11 13.85
N LEU A 81 -12.87 11.64 13.39
CA LEU A 81 -11.88 10.94 14.20
C LEU A 81 -10.46 11.28 13.73
N THR A 82 -9.49 11.04 14.60
CA THR A 82 -8.07 11.20 14.26
C THR A 82 -7.33 9.89 14.54
N LEU A 83 -6.39 9.54 13.67
CA LEU A 83 -5.47 8.42 13.87
C LEU A 83 -4.16 8.97 14.43
N HIS A 84 -3.70 8.40 15.54
CA HIS A 84 -2.43 8.73 16.16
C HIS A 84 -1.51 7.52 16.14
N LEU A 85 -0.20 7.74 16.09
CA LEU A 85 0.82 6.70 16.09
C LEU A 85 1.91 6.98 17.12
N SER A 86 2.40 5.94 17.78
CA SER A 86 3.59 5.96 18.62
C SER A 86 4.49 4.80 18.21
N TYR A 87 5.81 5.03 18.25
CA TYR A 87 6.81 4.06 17.82
C TYR A 87 7.90 3.87 18.89
N GLU A 88 8.51 2.69 18.89
CA GLU A 88 9.59 2.35 19.82
C GLU A 88 10.90 3.02 19.35
N GLN A 89 11.53 3.81 20.22
CA GLN A 89 12.82 4.48 19.98
C GLN A 89 13.98 3.53 20.32
N ASP A 90 15.22 3.92 19.97
CA ASP A 90 16.42 3.10 20.21
C ASP A 90 16.66 2.73 21.67
N ASP A 91 16.23 3.59 22.60
CA ASP A 91 16.35 3.37 24.04
C ASP A 91 15.23 2.47 24.61
N GLY A 92 14.38 1.91 23.73
CA GLY A 92 13.23 1.10 24.09
C GLY A 92 12.03 1.91 24.59
N LYS A 93 12.10 3.24 24.65
CA LYS A 93 10.97 4.09 25.05
C LYS A 93 10.03 4.33 23.88
N TRP A 94 8.77 4.62 24.21
CA TRP A 94 7.77 5.00 23.23
C TRP A 94 7.84 6.49 22.92
N SER A 95 7.76 6.85 21.64
CA SER A 95 7.62 8.23 21.21
C SER A 95 6.34 8.86 21.77
N LYS A 96 6.28 10.20 21.77
CA LYS A 96 4.99 10.90 21.88
C LYS A 96 4.07 10.44 20.74
N TRP A 97 2.76 10.54 20.98
CA TRP A 97 1.76 10.27 19.96
C TRP A 97 1.83 11.33 18.85
N LEU A 98 2.10 10.88 17.64
CA LEU A 98 2.09 11.67 16.42
C LEU A 98 0.68 11.73 15.84
N ASP A 99 0.28 12.87 15.30
CA ASP A 99 -0.96 13.02 14.55
C ASP A 99 -0.80 12.57 13.09
N GLY A 100 -1.72 11.75 12.61
CA GLY A 100 -1.70 11.23 11.26
C GLY A 100 -2.22 12.21 10.23
N LYS A 101 -1.49 12.37 9.12
CA LYS A 101 -2.01 13.06 7.93
C LYS A 101 -2.98 12.13 7.20
N MET A 102 -4.26 12.24 7.53
CA MET A 102 -5.32 11.42 6.94
C MET A 102 -5.91 12.10 5.70
N LYS A 103 -6.06 11.34 4.61
CA LYS A 103 -6.89 11.71 3.47
C LYS A 103 -8.07 10.76 3.39
N ILE A 104 -9.27 11.30 3.59
CA ILE A 104 -10.54 10.55 3.55
C ILE A 104 -11.28 10.92 2.27
N PHE A 105 -11.74 9.90 1.53
CA PHE A 105 -12.53 10.05 0.32
C PHE A 105 -14.03 10.04 0.63
N GLU A 106 -14.84 10.52 -0.31
CA GLU A 106 -16.31 10.59 -0.16
C GLU A 106 -16.97 9.24 0.14
N ASN A 107 -16.38 8.14 -0.35
CA ASN A 107 -16.86 6.78 -0.08
C ASN A 107 -16.41 6.23 1.28
N GLY A 108 -15.83 7.05 2.15
CA GLY A 108 -15.34 6.67 3.47
C GLY A 108 -13.99 5.95 3.46
N ARG A 109 -13.43 5.61 2.30
CA ARG A 109 -12.05 5.08 2.24
C ARG A 109 -11.07 6.14 2.75
N PHE A 110 -9.99 5.70 3.37
CA PHE A 110 -8.93 6.61 3.77
C PHE A 110 -7.56 5.99 3.57
N TRP A 111 -6.57 6.86 3.41
CA TRP A 111 -5.18 6.52 3.72
C TRP A 111 -4.62 7.52 4.73
N ALA A 112 -3.67 7.08 5.54
CA ALA A 112 -2.93 7.94 6.46
C ALA A 112 -1.45 7.63 6.39
N LYS A 113 -0.62 8.67 6.33
CA LYS A 113 0.84 8.53 6.32
C LYS A 113 1.42 9.13 7.60
N PHE A 114 2.39 8.42 8.17
CA PHE A 114 3.24 8.89 9.25
C PHE A 114 4.69 8.85 8.79
N ASP A 115 5.39 9.95 8.99
CA ASP A 115 6.84 10.03 8.83
C ASP A 115 7.44 9.88 10.25
N LEU A 116 8.37 8.94 10.43
CA LEU A 116 9.02 8.72 11.72
C LEU A 116 10.32 9.52 11.77
N GLU A 117 10.52 10.29 12.84
CA GLU A 117 11.74 11.09 13.00
C GLU A 117 12.97 10.20 13.23
N ASN A 118 12.77 9.04 13.88
CA ASN A 118 13.82 8.05 14.06
C ASN A 118 13.62 6.89 13.08
N THR A 119 14.62 6.67 12.22
CA THR A 119 14.61 5.63 11.20
C THR A 119 14.98 4.25 11.73
N SER A 120 15.21 4.09 13.04
CA SER A 120 15.62 2.82 13.65
C SER A 120 14.45 1.98 14.17
N SER A 121 13.25 2.54 14.26
CA SER A 121 12.12 1.89 14.92
C SER A 121 11.67 0.62 14.18
N GLN A 122 11.36 -0.45 14.91
CA GLN A 122 10.83 -1.69 14.32
C GLN A 122 9.47 -2.09 14.89
N LYS A 123 8.91 -1.29 15.81
CA LYS A 123 7.60 -1.55 16.42
C LYS A 123 6.81 -0.26 16.52
N ILE A 124 5.51 -0.38 16.23
CA ILE A 124 4.57 0.73 16.35
C ILE A 124 3.32 0.29 17.10
N LYS A 125 2.58 1.27 17.61
CA LYS A 125 1.19 1.14 18.01
C LYS A 125 0.43 2.38 17.57
N TYR A 126 -0.87 2.23 17.39
CA TYR A 126 -1.73 3.32 16.94
C TYR A 126 -2.99 3.40 17.77
N ARG A 127 -3.65 4.54 17.74
CA ARG A 127 -4.94 4.73 18.40
C ARG A 127 -5.86 5.65 17.61
N PHE A 128 -7.16 5.44 17.76
CA PHE A 128 -8.18 6.33 17.23
C PHE A 128 -8.72 7.21 18.34
N VAL A 129 -8.77 8.51 18.07
CA VAL A 129 -9.24 9.54 18.99
C VAL A 129 -10.55 10.11 18.50
N ASN A 130 -11.51 10.28 19.41
CA ASN A 130 -12.82 10.85 19.12
C ASN A 130 -12.72 12.35 18.81
N ARG A 131 -13.24 12.78 17.66
CA ARG A 131 -13.39 14.21 17.31
C ARG A 131 -14.87 14.60 17.07
N GLY A 132 -15.79 13.94 17.77
CA GLY A 132 -17.24 14.16 17.63
C GLY A 132 -17.90 13.19 16.65
N ILE A 133 -17.47 11.93 16.65
CA ILE A 133 -18.06 10.88 15.81
C ILE A 133 -19.49 10.55 16.27
N ARG A 134 -20.41 10.33 15.30
CA ARG A 134 -21.82 10.02 15.55
C ARG A 134 -22.20 8.65 14.98
N PRO A 135 -23.11 7.89 15.61
CA PRO A 135 -23.61 6.63 15.06
C PRO A 135 -24.43 6.84 13.76
N PRO A 136 -24.45 5.85 12.84
CA PRO A 136 -23.66 4.62 12.86
C PRO A 136 -22.19 4.92 12.55
N ALA A 137 -21.29 4.31 13.33
CA ALA A 137 -19.86 4.55 13.22
C ALA A 137 -19.11 3.20 13.21
N GLY A 138 -18.04 3.16 12.45
CA GLY A 138 -17.26 1.95 12.21
C GLY A 138 -15.92 2.29 11.60
N ILE A 139 -14.93 1.49 11.97
CA ILE A 139 -13.55 1.62 11.54
C ILE A 139 -13.12 0.27 10.99
N GLU A 140 -12.56 0.27 9.79
CA GLU A 140 -11.93 -0.91 9.21
C GLU A 140 -10.57 -0.52 8.68
N ILE A 141 -9.51 -1.17 9.14
CA ILE A 141 -8.16 -1.06 8.60
C ILE A 141 -7.90 -2.34 7.82
N TYR A 142 -7.60 -2.21 6.54
CA TYR A 142 -7.28 -3.34 5.67
C TYR A 142 -5.82 -3.76 5.80
N ALA A 143 -4.94 -2.77 5.88
CA ALA A 143 -3.51 -2.97 5.94
C ALA A 143 -2.84 -1.80 6.66
N VAL A 144 -1.78 -2.13 7.39
CA VAL A 144 -0.79 -1.18 7.89
C VAL A 144 0.55 -1.61 7.32
N GLU A 145 1.19 -0.73 6.57
CA GLU A 145 2.48 -0.99 5.94
C GLU A 145 3.55 -0.16 6.63
N GLY A 146 4.60 -0.83 7.11
CA GLY A 146 5.82 -0.18 7.55
C GLY A 146 6.67 0.15 6.33
N VAL A 147 6.93 1.43 6.13
CA VAL A 147 7.76 1.91 5.01
C VAL A 147 9.19 2.01 5.51
N TYR A 148 10.12 1.45 4.75
CA TYR A 148 11.55 1.64 4.96
C TYR A 148 12.18 2.14 3.67
N ILE A 149 12.99 3.19 3.80
CA ILE A 149 13.83 3.65 2.69
C ILE A 149 15.02 2.69 2.65
N LYS A 150 15.06 1.79 1.66
CA LYS A 150 16.34 1.17 1.27
C LYS A 150 17.24 2.33 0.91
N SER A 151 18.27 2.57 1.73
CA SER A 151 19.19 3.72 1.63
C SER A 151 19.32 4.18 0.18
N ILE A 152 18.65 5.28 -0.16
CA ILE A 152 19.04 6.05 -1.33
C ILE A 152 20.44 6.51 -0.96
N GLU A 153 21.47 5.92 -1.56
CA GLU A 153 22.80 6.50 -1.51
C GLU A 153 22.63 8.00 -1.77
N LYS A 154 22.98 8.85 -0.79
CA LYS A 154 22.82 10.31 -0.82
C LYS A 154 23.69 10.92 -1.93
N ASN A 155 23.42 10.62 -3.18
CA ASN A 155 24.12 11.14 -4.34
C ASN A 155 23.08 11.69 -5.32
N GLY A 156 22.74 12.97 -5.11
CA GLY A 156 22.11 13.83 -6.12
C GLY A 156 20.59 13.82 -6.12
N HIS A 157 20.00 15.01 -6.17
CA HIS A 157 18.66 15.21 -6.69
C HIS A 157 18.56 14.51 -8.06
N VAL A 158 17.90 13.36 -8.14
CA VAL A 158 17.57 12.75 -9.43
C VAL A 158 16.37 13.55 -9.96
N PRO A 159 16.52 14.35 -11.03
CA PRO A 159 15.39 15.08 -11.60
C PRO A 159 14.31 14.08 -12.00
N GLN A 160 13.09 14.28 -11.48
CA GLN A 160 11.93 13.47 -11.82
C GLN A 160 11.63 13.66 -13.30
N ARG A 161 12.15 12.77 -14.16
CA ARG A 161 11.90 12.83 -15.59
C ARG A 161 10.43 12.54 -15.83
N VAL A 162 9.72 13.54 -16.37
CA VAL A 162 8.43 13.31 -17.02
C VAL A 162 8.68 12.21 -18.08
N PRO A 163 8.02 11.05 -17.99
CA PRO A 163 8.25 9.98 -18.95
C PRO A 163 7.99 10.53 -20.34
N LYS A 164 9.00 10.47 -21.23
CA LYS A 164 8.79 10.76 -22.65
C LYS A 164 7.66 9.86 -23.11
N ARG A 165 6.58 10.44 -23.63
CA ARG A 165 5.41 9.73 -24.15
C ARG A 165 5.90 8.60 -25.05
N ILE A 166 5.81 7.37 -24.55
CA ILE A 166 6.29 6.20 -25.28
C ILE A 166 5.37 6.11 -26.49
N ARG A 167 5.90 6.36 -27.70
CA ARG A 167 5.21 5.96 -28.91
C ARG A 167 5.32 4.45 -28.95
N TYR A 168 4.23 3.76 -28.61
CA TYR A 168 4.13 2.33 -28.84
C TYR A 168 4.38 2.10 -30.33
N VAL A 169 5.53 1.48 -30.65
CA VAL A 169 5.70 0.86 -31.96
C VAL A 169 4.74 -0.31 -31.92
N GLN A 170 3.75 -0.30 -32.80
CA GLN A 170 2.78 -1.37 -32.92
C GLN A 170 3.56 -2.62 -33.34
N ILE A 171 3.94 -3.47 -32.38
CA ILE A 171 4.54 -4.77 -32.67
C ILE A 171 3.37 -5.64 -33.14
N ASP A 172 2.98 -5.48 -34.40
CA ASP A 172 1.86 -6.20 -35.02
C ASP A 172 2.11 -7.72 -35.16
N SER A 173 3.30 -8.20 -34.78
CA SER A 173 3.71 -9.59 -34.94
C SER A 173 3.52 -10.47 -33.71
N THR A 174 3.23 -9.92 -32.52
CA THR A 174 2.93 -10.75 -31.35
C THR A 174 1.45 -11.13 -31.35
N PRO A 175 1.11 -12.44 -31.32
CA PRO A 175 -0.28 -12.86 -31.24
C PRO A 175 -0.87 -12.30 -29.95
N LYS A 176 -1.99 -11.56 -30.09
CA LYS A 176 -2.71 -11.02 -28.95
C LYS A 176 -3.26 -12.21 -28.13
N PRO A 177 -3.14 -12.19 -26.80
CA PRO A 177 -3.77 -13.21 -25.98
C PRO A 177 -5.28 -13.23 -26.27
N ALA A 178 -5.89 -14.40 -26.24
CA ALA A 178 -7.33 -14.53 -26.40
C ALA A 178 -8.03 -13.73 -25.28
N VAL A 179 -8.87 -12.77 -25.67
CA VAL A 179 -9.68 -11.99 -24.74
C VAL A 179 -11.06 -12.63 -24.67
N VAL A 180 -11.44 -13.15 -23.50
CA VAL A 180 -12.77 -13.71 -23.25
C VAL A 180 -13.74 -12.56 -22.95
N SER A 181 -14.86 -12.51 -23.65
CA SER A 181 -15.88 -11.48 -23.44
C SER A 181 -16.58 -11.66 -22.08
N ARG A 182 -17.28 -10.62 -21.61
CA ARG A 182 -18.06 -10.70 -20.36
C ARG A 182 -19.16 -11.76 -20.45
N GLU A 183 -19.82 -11.85 -21.60
CA GLU A 183 -20.89 -12.81 -21.88
C GLU A 183 -20.33 -14.25 -21.87
N GLN A 184 -19.17 -14.46 -22.50
CA GLN A 184 -18.48 -15.74 -22.49
C GLN A 184 -18.03 -16.14 -21.07
N TRP A 185 -17.68 -15.16 -20.24
CA TRP A 185 -17.36 -15.37 -18.82
C TRP A 185 -18.61 -15.56 -17.93
N GLY A 186 -19.82 -15.45 -18.48
CA GLY A 186 -21.07 -15.52 -17.69
C GLY A 186 -21.25 -14.36 -16.72
N ALA A 187 -20.57 -13.23 -16.93
CA ALA A 187 -20.70 -12.04 -16.10
C ALA A 187 -22.04 -11.33 -16.36
N LYS A 188 -22.65 -10.79 -15.30
CA LYS A 188 -23.83 -9.91 -15.41
C LYS A 188 -23.51 -8.65 -16.26
N PRO A 189 -24.51 -8.07 -16.94
CA PRO A 189 -24.32 -6.81 -17.67
C PRO A 189 -23.82 -5.70 -16.73
N PRO A 190 -23.02 -4.75 -17.23
CA PRO A 190 -22.55 -3.64 -16.44
C PRO A 190 -23.72 -2.79 -15.93
N VAL A 191 -23.62 -2.32 -14.69
CA VAL A 191 -24.58 -1.39 -14.11
C VAL A 191 -24.05 0.02 -14.36
N GLY A 192 -24.52 0.65 -15.44
CA GLY A 192 -24.14 2.03 -15.81
C GLY A 192 -23.37 2.16 -17.12
N ASN A 193 -23.20 3.40 -17.56
CA ASN A 193 -22.50 3.73 -18.81
C ASN A 193 -20.98 3.72 -18.61
N TYR A 194 -20.25 3.22 -19.60
CA TYR A 194 -18.80 3.30 -19.62
C TYR A 194 -18.36 4.77 -19.75
N ILE A 195 -17.46 5.21 -18.88
CA ILE A 195 -16.81 6.52 -18.97
C ILE A 195 -15.44 6.32 -19.60
N PRO A 196 -15.19 6.87 -20.80
CA PRO A 196 -13.87 6.80 -21.44
C PRO A 196 -12.81 7.40 -20.53
N HIS A 197 -11.73 6.66 -20.31
CA HIS A 197 -10.57 7.12 -19.55
C HIS A 197 -9.30 6.74 -20.29
N ASN A 198 -8.26 7.57 -20.12
CA ASN A 198 -6.93 7.32 -20.67
C ASN A 198 -5.99 7.04 -19.50
N PRO A 199 -5.75 5.76 -19.13
CA PRO A 199 -4.95 5.44 -17.95
C PRO A 199 -3.50 5.89 -18.15
N PHE A 200 -2.96 6.63 -17.17
CA PHE A 200 -1.54 7.02 -17.16
C PHE A 200 -0.64 6.00 -16.44
N GLN A 201 -1.24 5.07 -15.70
CA GLN A 201 -0.56 4.03 -14.93
C GLN A 201 -1.38 2.73 -15.00
N PHE A 202 -0.68 1.60 -14.99
CA PHE A 202 -1.28 0.26 -14.88
C PHE A 202 -0.94 -0.33 -13.51
N ALA A 203 -1.93 -0.89 -12.84
CA ALA A 203 -1.74 -1.72 -11.65
C ALA A 203 -1.83 -3.19 -12.06
N GLN A 204 -0.82 -3.99 -11.68
CA GLN A 204 -0.83 -5.43 -11.86
C GLN A 204 -1.19 -6.09 -10.53
N PHE A 205 -2.25 -6.89 -10.54
CA PHE A 205 -2.63 -7.72 -9.41
C PHE A 205 -2.32 -9.17 -9.75
N ILE A 206 -1.56 -9.84 -8.88
CA ILE A 206 -1.35 -11.29 -8.97
C ILE A 206 -2.39 -11.92 -8.05
N GLN A 207 -3.31 -12.70 -8.62
CA GLN A 207 -4.28 -13.45 -7.85
C GLN A 207 -3.72 -14.85 -7.61
N ASP A 208 -3.37 -15.15 -6.35
CA ASP A 208 -2.92 -16.48 -5.95
C ASP A 208 -4.09 -17.47 -6.09
N PHE A 209 -4.09 -18.24 -7.17
CA PHE A 209 -5.05 -19.33 -7.35
C PHE A 209 -4.65 -20.50 -6.44
N GLN A 210 -5.42 -20.75 -5.38
CA GLN A 210 -5.44 -22.06 -4.75
C GLN A 210 -6.15 -23.04 -5.68
N GLN A 211 -5.40 -23.71 -6.56
CA GLN A 211 -5.91 -24.88 -7.26
C GLN A 211 -6.04 -26.03 -6.24
N SER A 212 -7.25 -26.24 -5.71
CA SER A 212 -7.56 -27.47 -4.99
C SER A 212 -7.64 -28.61 -6.00
N TRP A 213 -6.59 -29.42 -6.11
CA TRP A 213 -6.63 -30.67 -6.85
C TRP A 213 -7.53 -31.65 -6.11
N SER A 214 -8.79 -31.75 -6.51
CA SER A 214 -9.65 -32.84 -6.06
C SER A 214 -9.23 -34.12 -6.78
N VAL A 215 -8.32 -34.88 -6.18
CA VAL A 215 -7.93 -36.22 -6.64
C VAL A 215 -9.14 -37.14 -6.50
N HIS A 216 -9.89 -37.30 -7.59
CA HIS A 216 -10.91 -38.34 -7.67
C HIS A 216 -10.19 -39.68 -7.82
N SER A 217 -9.94 -40.35 -6.70
CA SER A 217 -9.49 -41.73 -6.71
C SER A 217 -10.62 -42.62 -7.24
N VAL A 218 -10.53 -43.00 -8.51
CA VAL A 218 -11.38 -44.04 -9.10
C VAL A 218 -10.93 -45.36 -8.48
N ARG A 219 -11.70 -45.89 -7.52
CA ARG A 219 -11.46 -47.25 -7.01
C ARG A 219 -11.79 -48.25 -8.13
N PRO A 220 -10.88 -49.18 -8.47
CA PRO A 220 -11.22 -50.24 -9.40
C PRO A 220 -12.31 -51.13 -8.78
N ARG A 221 -13.37 -51.39 -9.55
CA ARG A 221 -14.34 -52.44 -9.22
C ARG A 221 -13.59 -53.78 -9.23
N ARG A 222 -13.58 -54.46 -8.09
CA ARG A 222 -13.18 -55.88 -8.05
C ARG A 222 -14.29 -56.69 -8.72
N GLY A 223 -13.92 -57.39 -9.78
CA GLY A 223 -14.65 -58.58 -10.24
C GLY A 223 -14.29 -59.76 -9.35
#